data_AF-A0A1D2JCG7-F1
#
_entry.id   AF-A0A1D2JCG7-F1
#
_cell.length_a   1.000
_cell.length_b   1.000
_cell.length_c   1.000
_cell.angle_alpha   90.00
_cell.angle_beta   90.00
_cell.angle_gamma   90.00
#
_symmetry.space_group_name_H-M   'P 1'
#
loop_
_entity.id
_entity.type
_entity.pdbx_description
1 polymer ?
#
loop_
_entity_poly.entity_id
_entity_poly.type
_entity_poly.pdbx_seq_one_letter_code
_entity_poly.pdbx_strand_id
1 'polypeptide(L)'
;MICILALTSKRLEESIVSRFSEKGLNLSTSTSIPGNNIGSAPGPTLLPGSSIKMEELQARHRKELRDLQGRITQIKKSATKKTRKGVNDQCDRLYHELLEKQRAEISALHGDMEPPTSDLDRLNLVNGAGDSEHPSENDKENSNSQTAPISTPDTRLGTSAPPKETTPQKKPNRQKARLARRAAEQEAEAARAAEEAASQMDHRGNEKKNMDAAFSRLGLKEKEIRPNGHCLYAAVATQLVDNGIPLRESISATESGVGAVGYQAVRDVTANFITNHAGDFAPFIEESLSRYVRKIRDTAEWGGQLELQAISQAYGVHINVVQGDGRIEKFEPPNSNAREEKTIWLAYYRHSYGLGEHYNALEKES
;
A
#
# COMPACT_ATOMS: atom_id res chain seq x y z
N MET A 1 -12.47 -10.97 -48.57
CA MET A 1 -12.76 -11.52 -47.23
C MET A 1 -13.05 -10.37 -46.28
N ILE A 2 -14.14 -9.64 -46.57
CA ILE A 2 -14.62 -8.45 -45.86
C ILE A 2 -16.13 -8.68 -45.79
N CYS A 3 -16.64 -9.28 -44.70
CA CYS A 3 -18.09 -9.35 -44.42
C CYS A 3 -18.52 -9.95 -43.05
N ILE A 4 -17.69 -9.98 -42.01
CA ILE A 4 -18.12 -10.57 -40.70
C ILE A 4 -17.69 -9.72 -39.49
N LEU A 5 -17.94 -8.40 -39.51
CA LEU A 5 -17.79 -7.54 -38.32
C LEU A 5 -18.86 -6.43 -38.21
N ALA A 6 -20.05 -6.62 -38.79
CA ALA A 6 -21.11 -5.60 -38.78
C ALA A 6 -22.46 -6.08 -38.16
N LEU A 7 -22.46 -7.15 -37.36
CA LEU A 7 -23.72 -7.76 -36.87
C LEU A 7 -23.86 -7.89 -35.34
N THR A 8 -23.00 -7.27 -34.53
CA THR A 8 -23.14 -7.32 -33.06
C THR A 8 -23.48 -5.99 -32.38
N SER A 9 -23.67 -4.90 -33.14
CA SER A 9 -23.95 -3.57 -32.56
C SER A 9 -25.42 -3.13 -32.61
N LYS A 10 -26.33 -3.92 -33.20
CA LYS A 10 -27.76 -3.56 -33.35
C LYS A 10 -28.72 -4.35 -32.45
N ARG A 11 -28.23 -5.14 -31.50
CA ARG A 11 -29.08 -5.98 -30.62
C ARG A 11 -29.03 -5.60 -29.14
N LEU A 12 -28.44 -4.45 -28.79
CA LEU A 12 -28.43 -3.94 -27.42
C LEU A 12 -29.22 -2.64 -27.20
N GLU A 13 -29.65 -1.93 -28.26
CA GLU A 13 -30.39 -0.67 -28.09
C GLU A 13 -31.93 -0.80 -28.07
N GLU A 14 -32.49 -1.97 -28.39
CA GLU A 14 -33.96 -2.15 -28.40
C GLU A 14 -34.56 -2.65 -27.07
N SER A 15 -33.76 -2.83 -26.01
CA SER A 15 -34.28 -3.35 -24.72
C SER A 15 -34.58 -2.28 -23.66
N ILE A 16 -34.35 -0.98 -23.93
CA ILE A 16 -34.46 0.08 -22.91
C ILE A 16 -35.68 1.01 -23.11
N VAL A 17 -36.42 0.92 -24.22
CA VAL A 17 -37.55 1.85 -24.49
C VAL A 17 -38.96 1.26 -24.21
N SER A 18 -39.09 0.00 -23.81
CA SER A 18 -40.41 -0.65 -23.64
C SER A 18 -40.91 -0.84 -22.18
N ARG A 19 -40.43 -0.07 -21.20
CA ARG A 19 -40.97 -0.11 -19.82
C ARG A 19 -41.35 1.26 -19.26
N PHE A 20 -41.79 2.17 -20.12
CA PHE A 20 -42.46 3.40 -19.72
C PHE A 20 -43.70 3.62 -20.58
N SER A 21 -44.74 2.82 -20.33
CA SER A 21 -46.12 3.17 -20.68
C SER A 21 -47.07 2.33 -19.85
N GLU A 22 -48.20 2.93 -19.49
CA GLU A 22 -49.36 2.35 -18.80
C GLU A 22 -49.26 2.21 -17.27
N LYS A 23 -49.65 3.29 -16.58
CA LYS A 23 -50.88 3.31 -15.76
C LYS A 23 -51.12 4.74 -15.27
N GLY A 24 -51.98 5.46 -15.98
CA GLY A 24 -52.69 6.62 -15.45
C GLY A 24 -54.14 6.22 -15.17
N LEU A 25 -54.65 6.54 -13.97
CA LEU A 25 -56.07 6.74 -13.69
C LEU A 25 -56.23 7.59 -12.41
N ASN A 26 -56.36 8.90 -12.68
CA ASN A 26 -57.15 9.98 -12.09
C ASN A 26 -57.87 9.91 -10.72
N LEU A 27 -57.67 11.03 -10.00
CA LEU A 27 -58.61 12.00 -9.38
C LEU A 27 -59.03 11.96 -7.90
N SER A 28 -58.61 13.06 -7.23
CA SER A 28 -59.33 13.95 -6.30
C SER A 28 -59.65 13.51 -4.86
N THR A 29 -59.15 14.24 -3.87
CA THR A 29 -59.85 15.38 -3.21
C THR A 29 -59.02 16.04 -2.11
N SER A 30 -59.30 17.33 -1.92
CA SER A 30 -58.80 18.31 -0.95
C SER A 30 -58.96 17.91 0.52
N THR A 31 -58.07 18.35 1.41
CA THR A 31 -58.36 19.17 2.62
C THR A 31 -57.07 19.73 3.23
N SER A 32 -57.16 20.94 3.77
CA SER A 32 -56.08 21.83 4.23
C SER A 32 -56.01 21.92 5.77
N ILE A 33 -55.01 22.69 6.25
CA ILE A 33 -54.80 23.37 7.55
C ILE A 33 -54.13 22.58 8.73
N PRO A 34 -53.44 23.23 9.72
CA PRO A 34 -52.06 23.76 9.66
C PRO A 34 -51.10 23.29 10.78
N GLY A 35 -49.80 23.52 10.54
CA GLY A 35 -48.81 24.12 11.45
C GLY A 35 -48.67 23.64 12.92
N ASN A 36 -47.48 23.14 13.26
CA ASN A 36 -46.79 23.57 14.47
C ASN A 36 -45.26 23.47 14.31
N ASN A 37 -44.59 24.60 14.51
CA ASN A 37 -43.15 24.77 14.42
C ASN A 37 -42.65 25.20 15.81
N ILE A 38 -41.82 24.37 16.47
CA ILE A 38 -40.95 24.78 17.57
C ILE A 38 -39.61 24.08 17.34
N GLY A 39 -38.58 24.88 17.03
CA GLY A 39 -37.23 24.41 16.75
C GLY A 39 -36.28 24.42 17.95
N SER A 40 -35.11 23.80 17.75
CA SER A 40 -33.77 24.04 18.32
C SER A 40 -32.95 22.75 18.13
N ALA A 41 -31.76 22.65 17.54
CA ALA A 41 -30.78 23.57 16.95
C ALA A 41 -29.93 22.79 15.92
N PRO A 42 -29.45 23.40 14.82
CA PRO A 42 -28.52 22.75 13.90
C PRO A 42 -27.06 22.87 14.36
N GLY A 43 -26.31 21.77 14.24
CA GLY A 43 -24.85 21.72 14.40
C GLY A 43 -24.11 22.57 13.35
N PRO A 44 -22.77 22.72 13.47
CA PRO A 44 -22.00 23.71 12.74
C PRO A 44 -22.09 23.43 11.23
N THR A 45 -22.82 24.30 10.54
CA THR A 45 -22.91 24.32 9.09
C THR A 45 -21.55 24.78 8.55
N LEU A 46 -20.82 23.86 7.90
CA LEU A 46 -19.66 24.21 7.10
C LEU A 46 -20.10 25.25 6.07
N LEU A 47 -19.53 26.46 6.18
CA LEU A 47 -19.90 27.58 5.34
C LEU A 47 -19.55 27.24 3.87
N PRO A 48 -20.51 27.33 2.92
CA PRO A 48 -20.30 26.99 1.51
C PRO A 48 -19.22 27.83 0.81
N GLY A 49 -18.77 28.92 1.45
CA GLY A 49 -17.66 29.75 0.96
C GLY A 49 -16.26 29.15 1.15
N SER A 50 -16.07 28.11 1.95
CA SER A 50 -14.76 27.45 2.15
C SER A 50 -14.38 26.53 0.98
N SER A 51 -15.35 25.75 0.49
CA SER A 51 -15.17 24.84 -0.64
C SER A 51 -14.88 25.58 -1.95
N ILE A 52 -15.57 26.70 -2.19
CA ILE A 52 -15.37 27.54 -3.38
C ILE A 52 -13.96 28.17 -3.39
N LYS A 53 -13.47 28.60 -2.21
CA LYS A 53 -12.11 29.15 -2.07
C LYS A 53 -11.02 28.10 -2.32
N MET A 54 -11.25 26.84 -1.96
CA MET A 54 -10.31 25.75 -2.21
C MET A 54 -10.23 25.38 -3.69
N GLU A 55 -11.37 25.33 -4.38
CA GLU A 55 -11.40 25.05 -5.81
C GLU A 55 -10.71 26.15 -6.63
N GLU A 56 -10.89 27.42 -6.24
CA GLU A 56 -10.20 28.57 -6.84
C GLU A 56 -8.68 28.51 -6.60
N LEU A 57 -8.25 28.13 -5.38
CA LEU A 57 -6.83 27.93 -5.05
C LEU A 57 -6.19 26.82 -5.89
N GLN A 58 -6.84 25.66 -5.97
CA GLN A 58 -6.36 24.54 -6.78
C GLN A 58 -6.31 24.89 -8.27
N ALA A 59 -7.27 25.67 -8.78
CA ALA A 59 -7.25 26.16 -10.16
C ALA A 59 -6.07 27.11 -10.43
N ARG A 60 -5.73 27.98 -9.47
CA ARG A 60 -4.54 28.83 -9.52
C ARG A 60 -3.26 28.00 -9.53
N HIS A 61 -3.15 26.99 -8.66
CA HIS A 61 -1.98 26.10 -8.60
C HIS A 61 -1.73 25.36 -9.92
N ARG A 62 -2.80 24.85 -10.55
CA ARG A 62 -2.72 24.24 -11.90
C ARG A 62 -2.24 25.22 -12.97
N LYS A 63 -2.62 26.49 -12.87
CA LYS A 63 -2.17 27.53 -13.82
C LYS A 63 -0.68 27.85 -13.62
N GLU A 64 -0.24 28.03 -12.38
CA GLU A 64 1.16 28.32 -12.03
C GLU A 64 2.11 27.19 -12.47
N LEU A 65 1.70 25.93 -12.32
CA LEU A 65 2.48 24.78 -12.80
C LEU A 65 2.66 24.80 -14.32
N ARG A 66 1.60 25.12 -15.07
CA ARG A 66 1.68 25.24 -16.53
C ARG A 66 2.57 26.40 -16.97
N ASP A 67 2.43 27.56 -16.34
CA ASP A 67 3.25 28.74 -16.64
C ASP A 67 4.74 28.47 -16.30
N LEU A 68 5.01 27.78 -15.19
CA LEU A 68 6.36 27.37 -14.80
C LEU A 68 6.96 26.37 -15.79
N GLN A 69 6.18 25.39 -16.25
CA GLN A 69 6.61 24.41 -17.25
C GLN A 69 6.98 25.09 -18.58
N GLY A 70 6.21 26.11 -18.99
CA GLY A 70 6.55 26.96 -20.13
C GLY A 70 7.90 27.68 -19.94
N ARG A 71 8.12 28.26 -18.75
CA ARG A 71 9.38 28.95 -18.40
C ARG A 71 10.56 27.99 -18.35
N ILE A 72 10.41 26.82 -17.73
CA ILE A 72 11.44 25.75 -17.69
C ILE A 72 11.83 25.35 -19.11
N THR A 73 10.84 25.18 -19.99
CA THR A 73 11.10 24.82 -21.40
C THR A 73 11.91 25.90 -22.11
N GLN A 74 11.59 27.19 -21.90
CA GLN A 74 12.35 28.30 -22.47
C GLN A 74 13.78 28.39 -21.91
N ILE A 75 13.95 28.24 -20.60
CA ILE A 75 15.26 28.25 -19.93
C ILE A 75 16.12 27.09 -20.45
N LYS A 76 15.59 25.86 -20.52
CA LYS A 76 16.30 24.68 -21.04
C LYS A 76 16.66 24.84 -22.52
N LYS A 77 15.81 25.48 -23.33
CA LYS A 77 16.11 25.80 -24.73
C LYS A 77 17.26 26.79 -24.90
N SER A 78 17.41 27.75 -23.97
CA SER A 78 18.51 28.72 -23.99
C SER A 78 19.85 28.17 -23.46
N ALA A 79 19.88 26.93 -22.96
CA ALA A 79 21.07 26.35 -22.33
C ALA A 79 22.10 25.83 -23.35
N THR A 80 23.38 26.15 -23.10
CA THR A 80 24.50 25.63 -23.90
C THR A 80 25.09 24.36 -23.26
N LYS A 81 25.95 23.63 -23.98
CA LYS A 81 26.60 22.40 -23.48
C LYS A 81 27.36 22.61 -22.16
N LYS A 82 27.91 23.81 -21.92
CA LYS A 82 28.65 24.16 -20.69
C LYS A 82 27.72 24.56 -19.54
N THR A 83 26.52 25.08 -19.81
CA THR A 83 25.59 25.59 -18.79
C THR A 83 24.41 24.66 -18.49
N ARG A 84 24.24 23.58 -19.27
CA ARG A 84 23.12 22.63 -19.16
C ARG A 84 22.90 22.05 -17.76
N LYS A 85 23.98 21.73 -17.03
CA LYS A 85 23.86 21.22 -15.65
C LYS A 85 23.30 22.29 -14.71
N GLY A 86 23.90 23.48 -14.68
CA GLY A 86 23.42 24.57 -13.82
C GLY A 86 22.02 25.04 -14.17
N VAL A 87 21.64 24.96 -15.45
CA VAL A 87 20.27 25.25 -15.91
C VAL A 87 19.28 24.18 -15.43
N ASN A 88 19.63 22.88 -15.48
CA ASN A 88 18.77 21.84 -14.92
C ASN A 88 18.62 22.01 -13.41
N ASP A 89 19.72 22.22 -12.68
CA ASP A 89 19.69 22.46 -11.23
C ASP A 89 18.88 23.72 -10.87
N GLN A 90 18.81 24.71 -11.77
CA GLN A 90 17.96 25.89 -11.61
C GLN A 90 16.47 25.56 -11.86
N CYS A 91 16.16 24.77 -12.89
CA CYS A 91 14.79 24.34 -13.17
C CYS A 91 14.21 23.48 -12.03
N ASP A 92 15.01 22.57 -11.46
CA ASP A 92 14.59 21.70 -10.37
C ASP A 92 14.31 22.51 -9.10
N ARG A 93 15.17 23.50 -8.78
CA ARG A 93 14.92 24.43 -7.67
C ARG A 93 13.64 25.24 -7.85
N LEU A 94 13.40 25.78 -9.04
CA LEU A 94 12.18 26.55 -9.34
C LEU A 94 10.91 25.69 -9.19
N TYR A 95 10.99 24.41 -9.54
CA TYR A 95 9.90 23.46 -9.39
C TYR A 95 9.62 23.15 -7.91
N HIS A 96 10.66 22.85 -7.12
CA HIS A 96 10.52 22.60 -5.68
C HIS A 96 9.97 23.81 -4.92
N GLU A 97 10.46 25.01 -5.22
CA GLU A 97 10.01 26.24 -4.54
C GLU A 97 8.52 26.52 -4.79
N LEU A 98 8.04 26.24 -6.01
CA LEU A 98 6.62 26.42 -6.33
C LEU A 98 5.75 25.40 -5.58
N LEU A 99 6.13 24.13 -5.57
CA LEU A 99 5.38 23.10 -4.84
C LEU A 99 5.34 23.37 -3.34
N GLU A 100 6.44 23.83 -2.75
CA GLU A 100 6.50 24.15 -1.34
C GLU A 100 5.57 25.31 -0.97
N LYS A 101 5.51 26.36 -1.81
CA LYS A 101 4.54 27.46 -1.66
C LYS A 101 3.11 26.97 -1.75
N GLN A 102 2.78 26.14 -2.74
CA GLN A 102 1.44 25.60 -2.92
C GLN A 102 1.01 24.74 -1.72
N ARG A 103 1.93 23.92 -1.19
CA ARG A 103 1.70 23.14 0.02
C ARG A 103 1.45 24.04 1.24
N ALA A 104 2.22 25.11 1.41
CA ALA A 104 2.02 26.07 2.48
C ALA A 104 0.66 26.80 2.38
N GLU A 105 0.23 27.16 1.17
CA GLU A 105 -1.08 27.79 0.93
C GLU A 105 -2.26 26.86 1.24
N ILE A 106 -2.14 25.57 0.90
CA ILE A 106 -3.14 24.55 1.27
C ILE A 106 -3.19 24.39 2.80
N SER A 107 -2.02 24.32 3.44
CA SER A 107 -1.90 24.17 4.90
C SER A 107 -2.49 25.36 5.65
N ALA A 108 -2.26 26.57 5.16
CA ALA A 108 -2.78 27.81 5.75
C ALA A 108 -4.31 27.94 5.64
N LEU A 109 -4.94 27.30 4.65
CA LEU A 109 -6.39 27.33 4.46
C LEU A 109 -7.12 26.18 5.16
N HIS A 110 -6.46 25.04 5.40
CA HIS A 110 -7.11 23.87 6.00
C HIS A 110 -6.86 23.71 7.51
N GLY A 111 -5.76 24.25 8.06
CA GLY A 111 -5.37 24.00 9.45
C GLY A 111 -5.03 22.52 9.67
N ASP A 112 -3.76 22.18 9.51
CA ASP A 112 -3.16 20.85 9.74
C ASP A 112 -3.99 19.64 9.25
N MET A 113 -4.32 19.65 7.96
CA MET A 113 -4.77 18.47 7.23
C MET A 113 -3.88 18.31 5.99
N GLU A 114 -3.04 17.28 6.02
CA GLU A 114 -2.26 16.77 4.89
C GLU A 114 -3.21 16.47 3.71
N PRO A 115 -2.97 17.03 2.51
CA PRO A 115 -3.81 16.77 1.36
C PRO A 115 -3.53 15.37 0.77
N PRO A 116 -4.55 14.67 0.23
CA PRO A 116 -4.35 13.39 -0.43
C PRO A 116 -3.53 13.59 -1.71
N THR A 117 -2.37 12.94 -1.78
CA THR A 117 -1.38 13.07 -2.87
C THR A 117 -1.78 12.38 -4.18
N SER A 118 -3.06 12.07 -4.44
CA SER A 118 -3.42 11.20 -5.59
C SER A 118 -3.60 11.90 -6.93
N ASP A 119 -3.65 13.24 -7.00
CA ASP A 119 -4.04 13.94 -8.25
C ASP A 119 -2.92 14.74 -8.94
N LEU A 120 -1.71 14.79 -8.39
CA LEU A 120 -0.60 15.56 -9.00
C LEU A 120 0.30 14.74 -9.96
N ASP A 121 0.21 13.41 -9.95
CA ASP A 121 1.00 12.53 -10.81
C ASP A 121 0.43 12.36 -12.24
N ARG A 122 -0.72 12.97 -12.54
CA ARG A 122 -1.43 12.76 -13.82
C ARG A 122 -1.05 13.67 -14.99
N LEU A 123 0.04 14.43 -14.89
CA LEU A 123 0.54 15.27 -16.02
C LEU A 123 1.91 14.86 -16.58
N ASN A 124 2.45 13.71 -16.19
CA ASN A 124 3.75 13.24 -16.71
C ASN A 124 3.67 12.28 -17.92
N LEU A 125 2.52 12.27 -18.63
CA LEU A 125 2.31 11.45 -19.82
C LEU A 125 1.73 12.31 -20.94
N VAL A 126 2.60 12.96 -21.72
CA VAL A 126 2.47 13.22 -23.18
C VAL A 126 3.70 14.04 -23.63
N ASN A 127 4.73 13.34 -24.09
CA ASN A 127 5.44 13.58 -25.37
C ASN A 127 6.77 12.82 -25.40
N GLY A 128 6.96 11.97 -26.41
CA GLY A 128 8.30 11.52 -26.79
C GLY A 128 8.45 10.20 -27.53
N ALA A 129 7.45 9.70 -28.25
CA ALA A 129 7.72 8.77 -29.35
C ALA A 129 8.34 9.56 -30.51
N GLY A 130 9.48 9.10 -31.03
CA GLY A 130 10.07 9.64 -32.27
C GLY A 130 11.60 9.76 -32.26
N ASP A 131 12.24 8.63 -32.57
CA ASP A 131 13.32 8.48 -33.56
C ASP A 131 14.70 9.14 -33.34
N SER A 132 15.74 8.29 -33.33
CA SER A 132 16.88 8.28 -34.28
C SER A 132 18.11 7.57 -33.69
N GLU A 133 18.30 6.34 -34.16
CA GLU A 133 19.49 5.79 -34.84
C GLU A 133 20.93 5.94 -34.26
N HIS A 134 21.51 4.75 -34.01
CA HIS A 134 22.86 4.27 -34.38
C HIS A 134 24.13 4.84 -33.69
N PRO A 135 25.29 4.11 -33.67
CA PRO A 135 25.59 2.80 -34.27
C PRO A 135 26.30 1.77 -33.36
N SER A 136 26.24 0.53 -33.84
CA SER A 136 27.14 -0.59 -33.56
C SER A 136 28.61 -0.29 -33.92
N GLU A 137 29.56 -0.80 -33.13
CA GLU A 137 30.74 -1.52 -33.66
C GLU A 137 31.57 -2.17 -32.53
N ASN A 138 31.82 -3.47 -32.76
CA ASN A 138 33.04 -4.24 -32.59
C ASN A 138 33.59 -4.77 -31.24
N ASP A 139 33.64 -6.11 -31.26
CA ASP A 139 34.82 -6.98 -31.10
C ASP A 139 35.29 -7.42 -29.70
N LYS A 140 35.00 -8.71 -29.46
CA LYS A 140 35.96 -9.80 -29.25
C LYS A 140 37.27 -9.45 -28.55
N GLU A 141 37.45 -10.02 -27.35
CA GLU A 141 38.35 -11.15 -27.11
C GLU A 141 38.36 -11.44 -25.60
N ASN A 142 37.84 -12.60 -25.19
CA ASN A 142 38.10 -13.12 -23.85
C ASN A 142 38.80 -14.47 -23.97
N SER A 143 39.99 -14.50 -23.38
CA SER A 143 40.89 -15.64 -23.26
C SER A 143 40.28 -16.69 -22.34
N ASN A 144 40.35 -17.96 -22.75
CA ASN A 144 40.19 -19.08 -21.83
C ASN A 144 41.50 -19.88 -21.80
N SER A 145 42.00 -20.07 -20.58
CA SER A 145 43.23 -20.78 -20.26
C SER A 145 42.86 -22.19 -19.81
N GLN A 146 43.58 -23.22 -20.30
CA GLN A 146 43.74 -24.49 -19.58
C GLN A 146 44.94 -25.31 -20.10
N THR A 147 45.96 -25.40 -19.23
CA THR A 147 46.75 -26.58 -18.84
C THR A 147 47.50 -27.45 -19.87
N ALA A 148 48.85 -27.31 -19.81
CA ALA A 148 50.04 -28.21 -19.87
C ALA A 148 49.87 -29.77 -20.01
N PRO A 149 50.91 -30.61 -20.27
CA PRO A 149 52.35 -30.38 -19.97
C PRO A 149 53.47 -31.10 -20.81
N ILE A 150 54.73 -30.94 -20.36
CA ILE A 150 55.96 -31.78 -20.50
C ILE A 150 56.91 -31.58 -21.71
N SER A 151 58.12 -31.04 -21.45
CA SER A 151 59.42 -31.73 -21.58
C SER A 151 60.60 -30.86 -21.10
N THR A 152 61.62 -31.53 -20.56
CA THR A 152 62.73 -31.05 -19.72
C THR A 152 64.01 -30.69 -20.53
N PRO A 153 65.23 -30.60 -19.95
CA PRO A 153 65.93 -29.33 -19.63
C PRO A 153 67.27 -29.16 -20.38
N ASP A 154 67.87 -27.96 -20.39
CA ASP A 154 69.34 -27.91 -20.27
C ASP A 154 69.92 -26.62 -19.69
N THR A 155 70.98 -26.88 -18.95
CA THR A 155 71.89 -26.11 -18.10
C THR A 155 72.70 -25.07 -18.87
N ARG A 156 72.98 -23.90 -18.26
CA ARG A 156 74.36 -23.37 -18.09
C ARG A 156 74.43 -22.09 -17.23
N LEU A 157 75.50 -22.07 -16.44
CA LEU A 157 75.86 -21.19 -15.32
C LEU A 157 76.63 -19.92 -15.74
N GLY A 158 76.52 -18.90 -14.89
CA GLY A 158 77.57 -17.92 -14.56
C GLY A 158 77.42 -16.51 -15.15
N THR A 159 77.80 -15.38 -14.54
CA THR A 159 78.37 -15.02 -13.22
C THR A 159 78.31 -13.47 -13.09
N SER A 160 78.14 -12.94 -11.86
CA SER A 160 78.56 -11.61 -11.31
C SER A 160 78.16 -10.24 -11.91
N ALA A 161 77.33 -9.49 -11.16
CA ALA A 161 77.39 -8.08 -10.62
C ALA A 161 77.91 -6.88 -11.48
N PRO A 162 77.60 -5.57 -11.21
CA PRO A 162 77.02 -4.92 -9.99
C PRO A 162 75.90 -3.85 -10.30
N PRO A 163 75.44 -3.00 -9.34
CA PRO A 163 74.16 -2.29 -9.41
C PRO A 163 74.25 -0.84 -9.90
N LYS A 164 73.21 -0.40 -10.64
CA LYS A 164 72.72 0.99 -10.91
C LYS A 164 71.60 0.78 -11.95
N GLU A 165 70.39 1.31 -11.81
CA GLU A 165 70.04 2.73 -11.90
C GLU A 165 68.63 2.95 -11.33
N THR A 166 68.47 4.08 -10.63
CA THR A 166 67.18 4.64 -10.22
C THR A 166 66.37 5.04 -11.45
N THR A 167 65.37 4.26 -11.83
CA THR A 167 64.40 4.65 -12.85
C THR A 167 63.45 5.72 -12.27
N PRO A 168 63.20 6.85 -12.98
CA PRO A 168 62.21 7.82 -12.54
C PRO A 168 60.82 7.21 -12.73
N GLN A 169 60.18 6.84 -11.62
CA GLN A 169 58.81 6.35 -11.57
C GLN A 169 57.87 7.38 -12.22
N LYS A 170 57.29 7.05 -13.38
CA LYS A 170 56.27 7.88 -14.05
C LYS A 170 55.09 8.06 -13.10
N LYS A 171 54.88 9.29 -12.63
CA LYS A 171 53.74 9.65 -11.77
C LYS A 171 52.44 9.23 -12.46
N PRO A 172 51.57 8.42 -11.83
CA PRO A 172 50.33 7.98 -12.44
C PRO A 172 49.44 9.19 -12.76
N ASN A 173 48.79 9.14 -13.92
CA ASN A 173 47.94 10.21 -14.44
C ASN A 173 46.91 10.63 -13.36
N ARG A 174 46.93 11.90 -12.96
CA ARG A 174 46.17 12.47 -11.83
C ARG A 174 44.66 12.17 -11.92
N GLN A 175 44.13 12.03 -13.14
CA GLN A 175 42.74 11.64 -13.38
C GLN A 175 42.45 10.19 -13.00
N LYS A 176 43.37 9.26 -13.32
CA LYS A 176 43.27 7.83 -12.95
C LYS A 176 43.34 7.66 -11.44
N ALA A 177 44.21 8.41 -10.77
CA ALA A 177 44.30 8.42 -9.31
C ALA A 177 43.01 8.93 -8.64
N ARG A 178 42.38 9.97 -9.20
CA ARG A 178 41.10 10.49 -8.69
C ARG A 178 39.95 9.50 -8.90
N LEU A 179 39.90 8.81 -10.03
CA LEU A 179 38.88 7.80 -10.33
C LEU A 179 39.04 6.57 -9.43
N ALA A 180 40.27 6.09 -9.25
CA ALA A 180 40.57 5.00 -8.33
C ALA A 180 40.19 5.33 -6.88
N ARG A 181 40.44 6.57 -6.42
CA ARG A 181 40.00 7.01 -5.08
C ARG A 181 38.49 7.00 -4.91
N ARG A 182 37.75 7.46 -5.93
CA ARG A 182 36.27 7.43 -5.91
C ARG A 182 35.73 6.00 -5.92
N ALA A 183 36.32 5.11 -6.73
CA ALA A 183 35.92 3.72 -6.77
C ALA A 183 36.16 3.03 -5.41
N ALA A 184 37.33 3.25 -4.80
CA ALA A 184 37.64 2.72 -3.47
C ALA A 184 36.71 3.28 -2.37
N GLU A 185 36.34 4.57 -2.45
CA GLU A 185 35.38 5.19 -1.53
C GLU A 185 33.97 4.60 -1.68
N GLN A 186 33.51 4.39 -2.92
CA GLN A 186 32.22 3.73 -3.20
C GLN A 186 32.21 2.27 -2.74
N GLU A 187 33.31 1.56 -2.93
CA GLU A 187 33.45 0.17 -2.50
C GLU A 187 33.49 0.07 -0.97
N ALA A 188 34.18 0.98 -0.28
CA ALA A 188 34.17 1.06 1.17
C ALA A 188 32.79 1.44 1.73
N GLU A 189 32.06 2.35 1.07
CA GLU A 189 30.69 2.70 1.44
C GLU A 189 29.73 1.53 1.21
N ALA A 190 29.85 0.83 0.08
CA ALA A 190 29.06 -0.37 -0.21
C ALA A 190 29.38 -1.52 0.77
N ALA A 191 30.64 -1.69 1.16
CA ALA A 191 31.05 -2.67 2.17
C ALA A 191 30.45 -2.35 3.54
N ARG A 192 30.51 -1.09 3.99
CA ARG A 192 29.87 -0.66 5.24
C ARG A 192 28.35 -0.86 5.20
N ALA A 193 27.70 -0.48 4.11
CA ALA A 193 26.26 -0.70 3.93
C ALA A 193 25.89 -2.19 3.92
N ALA A 194 26.74 -3.05 3.34
CA ALA A 194 26.54 -4.49 3.34
C ALA A 194 26.73 -5.11 4.74
N GLU A 195 27.71 -4.65 5.52
CA GLU A 195 27.92 -5.06 6.91
C GLU A 195 26.74 -4.64 7.80
N GLU A 196 26.23 -3.41 7.63
CA GLU A 196 25.04 -2.92 8.34
C GLU A 196 23.79 -3.74 7.98
N ALA A 197 23.58 -4.04 6.70
CA ALA A 197 22.47 -4.86 6.24
C ALA A 197 22.56 -6.32 6.73
N ALA A 198 23.76 -6.90 6.76
CA ALA A 198 23.98 -8.25 7.28
C ALA A 198 23.77 -8.35 8.80
N SER A 199 23.96 -7.25 9.53
CA SER A 199 23.66 -7.16 10.95
C SER A 199 22.16 -6.99 11.25
N GLN A 200 21.33 -6.70 10.24
CA GLN A 200 19.90 -6.55 10.43
C GLN A 200 19.23 -7.92 10.58
N MET A 201 18.48 -8.11 11.66
CA MET A 201 17.69 -9.32 11.87
C MET A 201 16.57 -9.42 10.83
N ASP A 202 16.47 -10.56 10.15
CA ASP A 202 15.40 -10.83 9.19
C ASP A 202 14.09 -11.18 9.92
N HIS A 203 13.46 -10.16 10.50
CA HIS A 203 12.21 -10.31 11.24
C HIS A 203 11.13 -11.04 10.43
N ARG A 204 11.05 -10.78 9.11
CA ARG A 204 10.07 -11.40 8.21
C ARG A 204 10.36 -12.87 7.96
N GLY A 205 11.61 -13.23 7.66
CA GLY A 205 12.01 -14.62 7.48
C GLY A 205 11.89 -15.42 8.78
N ASN A 206 12.26 -14.82 9.92
CA ASN A 206 12.07 -15.43 11.23
C ASN A 206 10.59 -15.68 11.55
N GLU A 207 9.74 -14.69 11.34
CA GLU A 207 8.28 -14.80 11.55
C GLU A 207 7.70 -15.93 10.68
N LYS A 208 7.98 -15.91 9.37
CA LYS A 208 7.51 -16.94 8.45
C LYS A 208 7.95 -18.34 8.89
N LYS A 209 9.22 -18.52 9.23
CA LYS A 209 9.75 -19.81 9.68
C LYS A 209 9.05 -20.33 10.94
N ASN A 210 8.79 -19.46 11.91
CA ASN A 210 8.12 -19.84 13.15
C ASN A 210 6.65 -20.20 12.91
N MET A 211 5.98 -19.45 12.04
CA MET A 211 4.59 -19.69 11.64
C MET A 211 4.45 -21.01 10.88
N ASP A 212 5.30 -21.27 9.89
CA ASP A 212 5.31 -22.52 9.12
C ASP A 212 5.51 -23.74 10.05
N ALA A 213 6.38 -23.62 11.05
CA ALA A 213 6.59 -24.65 12.06
C ALA A 213 5.35 -24.84 12.97
N ALA A 214 4.69 -23.75 13.36
CA ALA A 214 3.47 -23.82 14.16
C ALA A 214 2.31 -24.45 13.38
N PHE A 215 2.13 -24.07 12.11
CA PHE A 215 1.12 -24.62 11.21
C PHE A 215 1.32 -26.12 11.01
N SER A 216 2.56 -26.53 10.68
CA SER A 216 2.93 -27.94 10.52
C SER A 216 2.64 -28.75 11.79
N ARG A 217 2.95 -28.21 12.97
CA ARG A 217 2.71 -28.88 14.26
C ARG A 217 1.23 -29.02 14.60
N LEU A 218 0.38 -28.11 14.11
CA LEU A 218 -1.05 -28.06 14.43
C LEU A 218 -1.95 -28.67 13.34
N GLY A 219 -1.36 -29.13 12.22
CA GLY A 219 -2.08 -29.59 11.05
C GLY A 219 -2.97 -28.50 10.47
N LEU A 220 -2.42 -27.29 10.34
CA LEU A 220 -3.13 -26.12 9.84
C LEU A 220 -2.52 -25.68 8.51
N LYS A 221 -3.38 -25.18 7.64
CA LYS A 221 -3.01 -24.56 6.38
C LYS A 221 -3.54 -23.14 6.31
N GLU A 222 -2.73 -22.26 5.76
CA GLU A 222 -3.10 -20.86 5.60
C GLU A 222 -3.99 -20.61 4.39
N LYS A 223 -5.03 -19.81 4.60
CA LYS A 223 -5.91 -19.24 3.58
C LYS A 223 -5.71 -17.73 3.56
N GLU A 224 -5.10 -17.25 2.48
CA GLU A 224 -4.71 -15.85 2.33
C GLU A 224 -5.94 -14.93 2.27
N ILE A 225 -5.89 -13.88 3.10
CA ILE A 225 -6.87 -12.80 3.16
C ILE A 225 -6.24 -11.54 2.57
N ARG A 226 -7.03 -10.75 1.84
CA ARG A 226 -6.55 -9.51 1.21
C ARG A 226 -5.94 -8.57 2.28
N PRO A 227 -4.70 -8.08 2.08
CA PRO A 227 -4.04 -7.18 3.03
C PRO A 227 -4.62 -5.77 2.96
N ASN A 228 -5.66 -5.53 3.75
CA ASN A 228 -6.30 -4.23 3.94
C ASN A 228 -6.78 -4.09 5.39
N GLY A 229 -7.32 -2.92 5.76
CA GLY A 229 -7.81 -2.67 7.13
C GLY A 229 -9.01 -3.52 7.57
N HIS A 230 -9.55 -4.40 6.71
CA HIS A 230 -10.63 -5.32 7.06
C HIS A 230 -10.13 -6.76 7.31
N CYS A 231 -8.81 -7.01 7.28
CA CYS A 231 -8.23 -8.35 7.33
C CYS A 231 -8.71 -9.19 8.52
N LEU A 232 -8.74 -8.67 9.75
CA LEU A 232 -9.25 -9.39 10.92
C LEU A 232 -10.67 -9.91 10.69
N TYR A 233 -11.59 -9.00 10.38
CA TYR A 233 -13.00 -9.32 10.20
C TYR A 233 -13.26 -10.22 9.00
N ALA A 234 -12.46 -10.07 7.93
CA ALA A 234 -12.53 -10.94 6.76
C ALA A 234 -12.03 -12.35 7.07
N ALA A 235 -10.91 -12.49 7.80
CA ALA A 235 -10.38 -13.78 8.23
C ALA A 235 -11.38 -14.51 9.14
N VAL A 236 -11.97 -13.80 10.11
CA VAL A 236 -13.04 -14.32 10.97
C VAL A 236 -14.25 -14.72 10.13
N ALA A 237 -14.73 -13.87 9.23
CA ALA A 237 -15.90 -14.19 8.40
C ALA A 237 -15.67 -15.46 7.56
N THR A 238 -14.49 -15.60 6.95
CA THR A 238 -14.07 -16.81 6.24
C THR A 238 -14.11 -18.03 7.16
N GLN A 239 -13.51 -17.95 8.34
CA GLN A 239 -13.51 -19.05 9.30
C GLN A 239 -14.91 -19.45 9.79
N LEU A 240 -15.77 -18.47 10.08
CA LEU A 240 -17.15 -18.74 10.50
C LEU A 240 -17.90 -19.52 9.42
N VAL A 241 -17.79 -19.08 8.16
CA VAL A 241 -18.43 -19.76 7.03
C VAL A 241 -17.87 -21.17 6.82
N ASP A 242 -16.54 -21.32 6.83
CA ASP A 242 -15.87 -22.61 6.63
C ASP A 242 -16.22 -23.62 7.74
N ASN A 243 -16.51 -23.14 8.96
CA ASN A 243 -16.94 -23.96 10.10
C ASN A 243 -18.47 -24.12 10.22
N GLY A 244 -19.24 -23.71 9.20
CA GLY A 244 -20.70 -23.85 9.19
C GLY A 244 -21.40 -23.00 10.26
N ILE A 245 -20.82 -21.85 10.61
CA ILE A 245 -21.38 -20.89 11.55
C ILE A 245 -22.01 -19.75 10.73
N PRO A 246 -23.33 -19.55 10.81
CA PRO A 246 -23.99 -18.53 10.01
C PRO A 246 -23.50 -17.14 10.42
N LEU A 247 -23.14 -16.33 9.43
CA LEU A 247 -22.96 -14.90 9.64
C LEU A 247 -24.32 -14.29 9.98
N ARG A 248 -24.35 -13.41 10.98
CA ARG A 248 -25.56 -12.64 11.30
C ARG A 248 -25.81 -11.60 10.20
N GLU A 249 -27.05 -11.16 10.04
CA GLU A 249 -27.38 -10.13 9.06
C GLU A 249 -26.67 -8.82 9.36
N SER A 250 -26.08 -8.20 8.33
CA SER A 250 -25.43 -6.89 8.43
C SER A 250 -26.43 -5.78 8.14
N ILE A 251 -26.60 -4.88 9.10
CA ILE A 251 -27.45 -3.69 8.96
C ILE A 251 -26.75 -2.70 8.02
N SER A 252 -25.44 -2.52 8.18
CA SER A 252 -24.64 -1.58 7.37
C SER A 252 -24.59 -1.95 5.88
N ALA A 253 -24.50 -3.25 5.56
CA ALA A 253 -24.53 -3.72 4.18
C ALA A 253 -25.90 -3.48 3.51
N THR A 254 -26.99 -3.65 4.26
CA THR A 254 -28.35 -3.46 3.78
C THR A 254 -28.61 -1.99 3.45
N GLU A 255 -28.08 -1.07 4.27
CA GLU A 255 -28.18 0.38 4.04
C GLU A 255 -27.30 0.87 2.89
N SER A 256 -26.18 0.20 2.62
CA SER A 256 -25.22 0.60 1.58
C SER A 256 -25.56 0.11 0.17
N GLY A 257 -26.58 -0.75 0.01
CA GLY A 257 -27.01 -1.28 -1.29
C GLY A 257 -25.98 -2.18 -2.02
N VAL A 258 -24.87 -2.49 -1.36
CA VAL A 258 -23.83 -3.42 -1.82
C VAL A 258 -24.06 -4.73 -1.07
N GLY A 259 -24.21 -5.85 -1.80
CA GLY A 259 -24.42 -7.16 -1.18
C GLY A 259 -23.40 -7.41 -0.06
N ALA A 260 -23.87 -7.83 1.11
CA ALA A 260 -23.07 -7.89 2.33
C ALA A 260 -21.78 -8.68 2.11
N VAL A 261 -20.64 -7.99 2.19
CA VAL A 261 -19.35 -8.67 2.25
C VAL A 261 -19.24 -9.26 3.65
N GLY A 262 -18.90 -10.54 3.77
CA GLY A 262 -19.00 -11.28 5.05
C GLY A 262 -18.32 -10.59 6.25
N TYR A 263 -17.28 -9.78 6.03
CA TYR A 263 -16.62 -9.01 7.09
C TYR A 263 -17.48 -7.87 7.68
N GLN A 264 -18.43 -7.30 6.92
CA GLN A 264 -19.32 -6.22 7.38
C GLN A 264 -20.27 -6.74 8.46
N ALA A 265 -20.79 -7.96 8.29
CA ALA A 265 -21.57 -8.64 9.30
C ALA A 265 -20.79 -8.82 10.60
N VAL A 266 -19.53 -9.26 10.51
CA VAL A 266 -18.69 -9.42 11.70
C VAL A 266 -18.43 -8.07 12.39
N ARG A 267 -18.17 -7.00 11.63
CA ARG A 267 -18.03 -5.64 12.19
C ARG A 267 -19.28 -5.17 12.93
N ASP A 268 -20.45 -5.31 12.31
CA ASP A 268 -21.73 -4.94 12.91
C ASP A 268 -21.98 -5.71 14.21
N VAL A 269 -21.76 -7.02 14.21
CA VAL A 269 -21.92 -7.87 15.39
C VAL A 269 -20.95 -7.47 16.50
N THR A 270 -19.69 -7.21 16.16
CA THR A 270 -18.65 -6.78 17.11
C THR A 270 -19.04 -5.45 17.76
N ALA A 271 -19.38 -4.46 16.94
CA ALA A 271 -19.79 -3.13 17.40
C ALA A 271 -21.03 -3.17 18.30
N ASN A 272 -22.04 -3.94 17.92
CA ASN A 272 -23.26 -4.14 18.71
C ASN A 272 -22.95 -4.86 20.03
N PHE A 273 -22.07 -5.87 20.02
CA PHE A 273 -21.69 -6.60 21.23
C PHE A 273 -20.99 -5.68 22.23
N ILE A 274 -19.98 -4.93 21.78
CA ILE A 274 -19.23 -3.98 22.61
C ILE A 274 -20.16 -2.91 23.20
N THR A 275 -21.13 -2.43 22.41
CA THR A 275 -22.14 -1.48 22.88
C THR A 275 -23.00 -2.06 24.01
N ASN A 276 -23.46 -3.30 23.85
CA ASN A 276 -24.35 -3.96 24.82
C ASN A 276 -23.61 -4.44 26.08
N HIS A 277 -22.28 -4.54 26.03
CA HIS A 277 -21.42 -4.97 27.13
C HIS A 277 -20.46 -3.86 27.54
N ALA A 278 -20.91 -2.60 27.48
CA ALA A 278 -20.09 -1.42 27.74
C ALA A 278 -19.24 -1.51 29.02
N GLY A 279 -19.77 -2.11 30.09
CA GLY A 279 -19.05 -2.27 31.35
C GLY A 279 -17.75 -3.08 31.25
N ASP A 280 -17.69 -4.03 30.32
CA ASP A 280 -16.55 -4.93 30.14
C ASP A 280 -15.50 -4.38 29.17
N PHE A 281 -15.90 -3.48 28.27
CA PHE A 281 -15.05 -2.95 27.20
C PHE A 281 -14.63 -1.49 27.41
N ALA A 282 -15.52 -0.64 27.89
CA ALA A 282 -15.25 0.80 28.04
C ALA A 282 -14.00 1.14 28.87
N PRO A 283 -13.66 0.41 29.96
CA PRO A 283 -12.42 0.68 30.71
C PRO A 283 -11.12 0.51 29.91
N PHE A 284 -11.15 -0.24 28.81
CA PHE A 284 -10.00 -0.51 27.96
C PHE A 284 -9.97 0.34 26.68
N ILE A 285 -10.97 1.20 26.47
CA ILE A 285 -11.09 2.06 25.30
C ILE A 285 -10.69 3.47 25.70
N GLU A 286 -9.67 4.03 25.03
CA GLU A 286 -9.12 5.36 25.35
C GLU A 286 -10.05 6.52 24.93
N GLU A 287 -10.90 6.29 23.94
CA GLU A 287 -11.86 7.28 23.44
C GLU A 287 -13.29 7.01 23.94
N SER A 288 -14.26 7.86 23.56
CA SER A 288 -15.64 7.60 23.93
C SER A 288 -16.15 6.31 23.26
N LEU A 289 -16.82 5.44 24.04
CA LEU A 289 -17.32 4.15 23.55
C LEU A 289 -18.12 4.30 22.25
N SER A 290 -19.00 5.30 22.16
CA SER A 290 -19.81 5.53 20.97
C SER A 290 -18.96 5.90 19.74
N ARG A 291 -17.87 6.65 19.92
CA ARG A 291 -16.94 7.00 18.83
C ARG A 291 -16.17 5.75 18.39
N TYR A 292 -15.66 4.99 19.35
CA TYR A 292 -14.96 3.73 19.09
C TYR A 292 -15.80 2.74 18.29
N VAL A 293 -17.01 2.44 18.79
CA VAL A 293 -17.97 1.52 18.16
C VAL A 293 -18.28 1.95 16.73
N ARG A 294 -18.52 3.25 16.51
CA ARG A 294 -18.76 3.78 15.16
C ARG A 294 -17.54 3.60 14.25
N LYS A 295 -16.34 3.86 14.77
CA LYS A 295 -15.08 3.74 14.04
C LYS A 295 -14.84 2.31 13.58
N ILE A 296 -14.96 1.32 14.47
CA ILE A 296 -14.76 -0.09 14.10
C ILE A 296 -15.89 -0.64 13.22
N ARG A 297 -17.11 -0.09 13.31
CA ARG A 297 -18.24 -0.53 12.48
C ARG A 297 -18.16 0.02 11.06
N ASP A 298 -17.98 1.33 10.94
CA ASP A 298 -18.24 2.07 9.70
C ASP A 298 -16.99 2.31 8.85
N THR A 299 -15.79 1.96 9.34
CA THR A 299 -14.52 2.27 8.66
C THR A 299 -13.64 1.04 8.47
N ALA A 300 -12.49 1.24 7.82
CA ALA A 300 -11.42 0.24 7.70
C ALA A 300 -10.45 0.24 8.89
N GLU A 301 -10.90 0.67 10.07
CA GLU A 301 -10.14 0.59 11.31
C GLU A 301 -9.69 -0.85 11.56
N TRP A 302 -8.44 -1.00 11.97
CA TRP A 302 -7.84 -2.29 12.27
C TRP A 302 -8.44 -2.82 13.56
N GLY A 303 -8.81 -4.10 13.56
CA GLY A 303 -9.24 -4.75 14.79
C GLY A 303 -8.07 -5.43 15.47
N GLY A 304 -8.17 -5.60 16.79
CA GLY A 304 -7.18 -6.30 17.59
C GLY A 304 -7.82 -7.13 18.70
N GLN A 305 -7.21 -7.06 19.89
CA GLN A 305 -7.56 -7.92 21.02
C GLN A 305 -9.00 -7.71 21.53
N LEU A 306 -9.46 -6.45 21.63
CA LEU A 306 -10.82 -6.14 22.09
C LEU A 306 -11.87 -6.68 21.12
N GLU A 307 -11.63 -6.54 19.82
CA GLU A 307 -12.51 -7.07 18.77
C GLU A 307 -12.53 -8.59 18.82
N LEU A 308 -11.38 -9.24 18.93
CA LEU A 308 -11.28 -10.71 19.05
C LEU A 308 -12.06 -11.24 20.25
N GLN A 309 -11.92 -10.59 21.40
CA GLN A 309 -12.68 -10.93 22.60
C GLN A 309 -14.19 -10.74 22.37
N ALA A 310 -14.62 -9.61 21.82
CA ALA A 310 -16.02 -9.35 21.52
C ALA A 310 -16.58 -10.35 20.49
N ILE A 311 -15.84 -10.68 19.44
CA ILE A 311 -16.24 -11.65 18.41
C ILE A 311 -16.40 -13.03 19.02
N SER A 312 -15.44 -13.48 19.83
CA SER A 312 -15.48 -14.78 20.50
C SER A 312 -16.77 -14.94 21.31
N GLN A 313 -17.09 -13.94 22.13
CA GLN A 313 -18.30 -13.94 22.94
C GLN A 313 -19.58 -13.80 22.12
N ALA A 314 -19.60 -12.92 21.11
CA ALA A 314 -20.79 -12.64 20.31
C ALA A 314 -21.22 -13.84 19.44
N TYR A 315 -20.25 -14.59 18.90
CA TYR A 315 -20.50 -15.78 18.09
C TYR A 315 -20.50 -17.08 18.91
N GLY A 316 -20.02 -17.05 20.16
CA GLY A 316 -19.90 -18.24 21.00
C GLY A 316 -18.85 -19.22 20.46
N VAL A 317 -17.71 -18.68 19.98
CA VAL A 317 -16.64 -19.46 19.34
C VAL A 317 -15.32 -19.28 20.05
N HIS A 318 -14.51 -20.33 20.08
CA HIS A 318 -13.12 -20.22 20.51
C HIS A 318 -12.29 -19.67 19.35
N ILE A 319 -11.47 -18.68 19.60
CA ILE A 319 -10.56 -18.12 18.58
C ILE A 319 -9.14 -18.40 19.02
N ASN A 320 -8.42 -19.16 18.20
CA ASN A 320 -7.00 -19.40 18.37
C ASN A 320 -6.22 -18.58 17.34
N VAL A 321 -5.38 -17.67 17.81
CA VAL A 321 -4.53 -16.83 16.96
C VAL A 321 -3.09 -17.31 17.08
N VAL A 322 -2.53 -17.81 15.99
CA VAL A 322 -1.11 -18.14 15.89
C VAL A 322 -0.35 -16.85 15.60
N GLN A 323 0.49 -16.45 16.55
CA GLN A 323 1.32 -15.24 16.52
C GLN A 323 2.64 -15.50 15.78
N GLY A 324 3.28 -14.45 15.26
CA GLY A 324 4.52 -14.55 14.47
C GLY A 324 5.72 -15.24 15.14
N ASP A 325 5.70 -15.42 16.46
CA ASP A 325 6.68 -16.20 17.22
C ASP A 325 6.28 -17.68 17.44
N GLY A 326 5.15 -18.10 16.88
CA GLY A 326 4.58 -19.45 16.97
C GLY A 326 3.73 -19.69 18.23
N ARG A 327 3.55 -18.69 19.10
CA ARG A 327 2.64 -18.78 20.25
C ARG A 327 1.19 -18.78 19.79
N ILE A 328 0.32 -19.35 20.61
CA ILE A 328 -1.13 -19.36 20.37
C ILE A 328 -1.78 -18.49 21.45
N GLU A 329 -2.43 -17.43 21.03
CA GLU A 329 -3.32 -16.64 21.86
C GLU A 329 -4.75 -17.16 21.72
N LYS A 330 -5.47 -17.27 22.84
CA LYS A 330 -6.78 -17.90 22.90
C LYS A 330 -7.82 -16.92 23.42
N PHE A 331 -8.95 -16.85 22.73
CA PHE A 331 -10.13 -16.09 23.14
C PHE A 331 -11.29 -17.06 23.29
N GLU A 332 -11.96 -17.00 24.43
CA GLU A 332 -12.97 -17.98 24.84
C GLU A 332 -14.29 -17.28 25.21
N PRO A 333 -15.45 -17.81 24.79
CA PRO A 333 -16.75 -17.28 25.16
C PRO A 333 -17.10 -17.62 26.62
N PRO A 334 -17.86 -16.78 27.34
CA PRO A 334 -18.33 -17.09 28.68
C PRO A 334 -19.25 -18.32 28.64
N ASN A 335 -19.03 -19.27 29.57
CA ASN A 335 -19.78 -20.52 29.73
C ASN A 335 -19.62 -21.55 28.59
N SER A 336 -18.41 -21.75 28.05
CA SER A 336 -18.16 -22.86 27.12
C SER A 336 -18.40 -24.20 27.84
N ASN A 337 -19.44 -24.92 27.40
CA ASN A 337 -19.67 -26.30 27.82
C ASN A 337 -19.10 -27.20 26.72
N ALA A 338 -18.15 -28.05 27.09
CA ALA A 338 -17.22 -28.82 26.24
C ALA A 338 -17.81 -29.76 25.17
N ARG A 339 -19.13 -29.80 24.93
CA ARG A 339 -19.75 -30.85 24.11
C ARG A 339 -19.67 -30.62 22.60
N GLU A 340 -19.63 -29.38 22.12
CA GLU A 340 -19.44 -29.04 20.69
C GLU A 340 -18.80 -27.63 20.54
N GLU A 341 -17.59 -27.44 21.05
CA GLU A 341 -16.90 -26.14 21.00
C GLU A 341 -16.39 -25.85 19.58
N LYS A 342 -17.08 -24.94 18.88
CA LYS A 342 -16.65 -24.48 17.56
C LYS A 342 -15.42 -23.58 17.72
N THR A 343 -14.31 -24.01 17.15
CA THR A 343 -13.02 -23.32 17.23
C THR A 343 -12.62 -22.82 15.85
N ILE A 344 -12.30 -21.53 15.75
CA ILE A 344 -11.73 -20.92 14.56
C ILE A 344 -10.24 -20.60 14.76
N TRP A 345 -9.49 -20.65 13.67
CA TRP A 345 -8.04 -20.46 13.69
C TRP A 345 -7.65 -19.30 12.79
N LEU A 346 -6.81 -18.41 13.33
CA LEU A 346 -6.29 -17.25 12.63
C LEU A 346 -4.76 -17.24 12.72
N ALA A 347 -4.12 -16.67 11.71
CA ALA A 347 -2.71 -16.33 11.73
C ALA A 347 -2.57 -14.82 11.83
N TYR A 348 -1.69 -14.36 12.72
CA TYR A 348 -1.36 -12.95 12.86
C TYR A 348 0.11 -12.72 12.54
N TYR A 349 0.34 -11.80 11.62
CA TYR A 349 1.67 -11.36 11.19
C TYR A 349 1.86 -9.91 11.59
N ARG A 350 3.08 -9.57 12.02
CA ARG A 350 3.49 -8.20 12.33
C ARG A 350 4.45 -7.64 11.27
N HIS A 351 5.24 -8.49 10.63
CA HIS A 351 6.35 -8.09 9.76
C HIS A 351 6.26 -8.65 8.34
N SER A 352 5.38 -9.62 8.07
CA SER A 352 5.29 -10.31 6.79
C SER A 352 4.60 -9.53 5.68
N TYR A 353 3.84 -8.49 6.02
CA TYR A 353 3.08 -7.67 5.09
C TYR A 353 3.61 -6.23 5.03
N GLY A 354 3.63 -5.65 3.83
CA GLY A 354 4.20 -4.32 3.60
C GLY A 354 3.47 -3.17 4.31
N LEU A 355 2.23 -3.41 4.73
CA LEU A 355 1.43 -2.46 5.50
C LEU A 355 1.55 -2.66 7.03
N GLY A 356 2.39 -3.62 7.48
CA GLY A 356 2.56 -3.96 8.89
C GLY A 356 1.74 -5.19 9.28
N GLU A 357 0.89 -5.04 10.28
CA GLU A 357 0.15 -6.17 10.86
C GLU A 357 -0.96 -6.68 9.94
N HIS A 358 -1.24 -7.98 10.01
CA HIS A 358 -2.21 -8.63 9.11
C HIS A 358 -2.74 -9.94 9.69
N TYR A 359 -4.01 -10.23 9.40
CA TYR A 359 -4.66 -11.50 9.76
C TYR A 359 -4.98 -12.33 8.53
N ASN A 360 -4.65 -13.63 8.59
CA ASN A 360 -5.14 -14.66 7.67
C ASN A 360 -6.01 -15.67 8.38
N ALA A 361 -6.84 -16.38 7.61
CA ALA A 361 -7.61 -17.52 8.09
C ALA A 361 -6.74 -18.79 8.05
N LEU A 362 -6.94 -19.70 9.00
CA LEU A 362 -6.28 -21.01 9.03
C LEU A 362 -7.32 -22.12 8.98
N GLU A 363 -7.18 -23.05 8.05
CA GLU A 363 -8.03 -24.23 7.93
C GLU A 363 -7.30 -25.50 8.38
N LYS A 364 -8.04 -26.53 8.77
CA LYS A 364 -7.44 -27.83 9.07
C LYS A 364 -6.96 -28.47 7.78
N GLU A 365 -5.71 -28.93 7.79
CA GLU A 365 -5.16 -29.72 6.70
C GLU A 365 -5.91 -31.08 6.68
N SER A 366 -6.62 -31.34 5.57
CA SER A 366 -7.49 -32.51 5.41
C SER A 366 -6.74 -33.76 4.99
#